data_AF-A0A371MZX1-F1
#
_entry.id   AF-A0A371MZX1-F1
#
_cell.length_a   1.000
_cell.length_b   1.000
_cell.length_c   1.000
_cell.angle_alpha   90.00
_cell.angle_beta   90.00
_cell.angle_gamma   90.00
#
_symmetry.space_group_name_H-M   'P 1'
#
loop_
_entity.id
_entity.type
_entity.pdbx_description
1 polymer ?
#
loop_
_entity_poly.entity_id
_entity_poly.type
_entity_poly.pdbx_seq_one_letter_code
_entity_poly.pdbx_strand_id
1 'polypeptide(L)'
;MQTGLRRTPTGPKPAELEAEQVLEALSDRACRRILTTLQSATEPMTAQDLSEVCDVPLSTTYRKVEQLSEAALLEETLQLRANGTHTHQYRSSVESVTVSLNDDRGLEVALGGDR
;
A
#
# COMPACT_ATOMS: atom_id res chain seq x y z
N MET A 1 -7.54 16.34 -47.79
CA MET A 1 -6.39 16.26 -46.86
C MET A 1 -6.76 17.02 -45.59
N GLN A 2 -7.38 16.37 -44.60
CA GLN A 2 -7.55 16.97 -43.27
C GLN A 2 -7.38 15.87 -42.23
N THR A 3 -6.42 16.11 -41.35
CA THR A 3 -5.82 15.21 -40.38
C THR A 3 -6.83 14.80 -39.31
N GLY A 4 -7.18 13.52 -39.28
CA GLY A 4 -7.89 12.93 -38.15
C GLY A 4 -7.02 13.03 -36.90
N LEU A 5 -7.44 13.83 -35.91
CA LEU A 5 -6.89 13.78 -34.56
C LEU A 5 -7.07 12.37 -34.02
N ARG A 6 -5.96 11.63 -33.91
CA ARG A 6 -5.91 10.42 -33.09
C ARG A 6 -6.10 10.87 -31.65
N ARG A 7 -7.26 10.56 -31.07
CA ARG A 7 -7.45 10.62 -29.62
C ARG A 7 -6.57 9.54 -29.00
N THR A 8 -5.45 9.94 -28.43
CA THR A 8 -4.64 9.09 -27.55
C THR A 8 -5.50 8.72 -26.34
N PRO A 9 -5.45 7.48 -25.82
CA PRO A 9 -6.14 7.14 -24.59
C PRO A 9 -5.54 7.97 -23.45
N THR A 10 -6.30 8.92 -22.91
CA THR A 10 -5.92 9.76 -21.76
C THR A 10 -6.31 9.08 -20.44
N GLY A 11 -5.96 7.81 -20.31
CA GLY A 11 -6.03 7.11 -19.03
C GLY A 11 -4.62 6.99 -18.46
N PRO A 12 -4.46 7.01 -17.13
CA PRO A 12 -3.16 6.76 -16.51
C PRO A 12 -2.61 5.43 -17.04
N LYS A 13 -1.32 5.39 -17.36
CA LYS A 13 -0.66 4.14 -17.75
C LYS A 13 -0.67 3.20 -16.53
N PRO A 14 -0.60 1.87 -16.69
CA PRO A 14 -0.62 0.94 -15.55
C PRO A 14 0.37 1.29 -14.43
N ALA A 15 1.61 1.67 -14.77
CA ALA A 15 2.62 2.10 -13.79
C ALA A 15 2.29 3.42 -13.08
N GLU A 16 1.54 4.31 -13.74
CA GLU A 16 1.08 5.58 -13.16
C GLU A 16 -0.07 5.34 -12.18
N LEU A 17 -0.96 4.39 -12.49
CA LEU A 17 -2.03 3.97 -11.57
C LEU A 17 -1.46 3.30 -10.31
N GLU A 18 -0.44 2.45 -10.46
CA GLU A 18 0.30 1.86 -9.32
C GLU A 18 0.98 2.96 -8.48
N ALA A 19 1.58 3.96 -9.12
CA ALA A 19 2.17 5.12 -8.44
C ALA A 19 1.12 5.93 -7.68
N GLU A 20 -0.05 6.18 -8.27
CA GLU A 20 -1.16 6.89 -7.63
C GLU A 20 -1.64 6.17 -6.37
N GLN A 21 -1.81 4.85 -6.40
CA GLN A 21 -2.24 4.05 -5.25
C GLN A 21 -1.24 4.15 -4.09
N VAL A 22 0.06 4.01 -4.36
CA VAL A 22 1.11 4.16 -3.34
C VAL A 22 1.11 5.57 -2.77
N LEU A 23 1.03 6.60 -3.60
CA LEU A 23 1.06 7.99 -3.14
C LEU A 23 -0.21 8.37 -2.37
N GLU A 24 -1.38 7.87 -2.78
CA GLU A 24 -2.63 8.07 -2.05
C GLU A 24 -2.55 7.43 -0.66
N ALA A 25 -2.06 6.18 -0.57
CA ALA A 25 -1.82 5.51 0.70
C ALA A 25 -0.82 6.29 1.57
N LEU A 26 0.32 6.70 1.00
CA LEU A 26 1.35 7.44 1.74
C LEU A 26 0.96 8.88 2.06
N SER A 27 -0.07 9.45 1.44
CA SER A 27 -0.62 10.78 1.80
C SER A 27 -1.42 10.73 3.12
N ASP A 28 -1.96 9.56 3.48
CA ASP A 28 -2.74 9.34 4.68
C ASP A 28 -1.85 9.12 5.93
N ARG A 29 -2.12 9.88 7.00
CA ARG A 29 -1.34 9.81 8.23
C ARG A 29 -1.48 8.47 8.95
N ALA A 30 -2.69 7.88 8.97
CA ALA A 30 -2.94 6.59 9.59
C ALA A 30 -2.24 5.47 8.82
N CYS A 31 -2.25 5.51 7.48
CA CYS A 31 -1.48 4.60 6.64
C CYS A 31 0.01 4.67 6.96
N ARG A 32 0.62 5.87 6.95
CA ARG A 32 2.04 6.02 7.29
C ARG A 32 2.36 5.48 8.68
N ARG A 33 1.50 5.76 9.67
CA ARG A 33 1.69 5.28 11.04
C ARG A 33 1.67 3.75 11.11
N ILE A 34 0.66 3.11 10.51
CA ILE A 34 0.56 1.64 10.42
C ILE A 34 1.80 1.05 9.74
N LEU A 35 2.18 1.58 8.57
CA LEU A 35 3.33 1.10 7.81
C LEU A 35 4.63 1.20 8.61
N THR A 36 4.88 2.35 9.26
CA THR A 36 6.08 2.53 10.09
C THR A 36 6.10 1.63 11.34
N THR A 37 4.94 1.39 11.95
CA THR A 37 4.82 0.46 13.08
C THR A 37 5.21 -0.95 12.64
N LEU A 38 4.66 -1.41 11.52
CA LEU A 38 4.95 -2.74 10.95
C LEU A 38 6.41 -2.87 10.50
N GLN A 39 7.02 -1.81 9.94
CA GLN A 39 8.43 -1.81 9.56
C GLN A 39 9.35 -2.02 10.77
N SER A 40 8.97 -1.48 11.93
CA SER A 40 9.74 -1.62 13.17
C SER A 40 9.42 -2.90 13.96
N ALA A 41 8.37 -3.64 13.57
CA ALA A 41 7.89 -4.81 14.28
C ALA A 41 8.67 -6.06 13.88
N THR A 42 9.08 -6.86 14.87
CA THR A 42 9.74 -8.15 14.62
C THR A 42 8.74 -9.18 14.08
N GLU A 43 7.52 -9.19 14.61
CA GLU A 43 6.46 -10.15 14.28
C GLU A 43 5.30 -9.50 13.51
N PRO A 44 4.58 -10.25 12.65
CA PRO A 44 3.39 -9.75 11.98
C PRO A 44 2.29 -9.38 12.97
N MET A 45 1.51 -8.35 12.66
CA MET A 45 0.46 -7.81 13.55
C MET A 45 -0.92 -7.95 12.94
N THR A 46 -1.94 -8.18 13.77
CA THR A 46 -3.34 -8.18 13.33
C THR A 46 -3.88 -6.76 13.21
N ALA A 47 -5.04 -6.59 12.55
CA ALA A 47 -5.72 -5.30 12.51
C ALA A 47 -6.10 -4.79 13.91
N GLN A 48 -6.38 -5.69 14.85
CA GLN A 48 -6.63 -5.37 16.25
C GLN A 48 -5.36 -4.81 16.92
N ASP A 49 -4.23 -5.50 16.78
CA ASP A 49 -2.95 -5.04 17.35
C ASP A 49 -2.57 -3.66 16.79
N LEU A 50 -2.77 -3.45 15.48
CA LEU A 50 -2.51 -2.17 14.82
C LEU A 50 -3.45 -1.06 15.29
N SER A 51 -4.73 -1.38 15.53
CA SER A 51 -5.71 -0.43 16.08
C SER A 51 -5.26 0.09 17.44
N GLU A 52 -4.81 -0.81 18.31
CA GLU A 52 -4.35 -0.49 19.66
C GLU A 52 -3.03 0.28 19.64
N VAL A 53 -1.99 -0.26 18.98
CA VAL A 53 -0.64 0.33 18.96
C VAL A 53 -0.64 1.67 18.24
N CYS A 54 -1.37 1.79 17.14
CA CYS A 54 -1.43 3.03 16.39
C CYS A 54 -2.46 4.01 16.95
N ASP A 55 -3.30 3.67 17.92
CA ASP A 55 -4.41 4.53 18.37
C ASP A 55 -5.25 5.01 17.17
N VAL A 56 -5.78 4.03 16.41
CA VAL A 56 -6.66 4.23 15.24
C VAL A 56 -7.91 3.37 15.47
N PRO A 57 -9.13 3.88 15.27
CA PRO A 57 -10.33 3.06 15.40
C PRO A 57 -10.28 1.84 14.49
N LEU A 58 -10.67 0.67 15.00
CA LEU A 58 -10.55 -0.62 14.28
C LEU A 58 -11.16 -0.60 12.86
N SER A 59 -12.33 0.02 12.68
CA SER A 59 -12.96 0.18 11.36
C SER A 59 -12.14 1.03 10.39
N THR A 60 -11.37 1.98 10.91
CA THR A 60 -10.42 2.76 10.12
C THR A 60 -9.18 1.94 9.85
N THR A 61 -8.67 1.18 10.82
CA THR A 61 -7.53 0.28 10.62
C THR A 61 -7.78 -0.70 9.49
N TYR A 62 -8.93 -1.39 9.44
CA TYR A 62 -9.27 -2.30 8.34
C TYR A 62 -9.21 -1.62 6.96
N ARG A 63 -9.78 -0.42 6.83
CA ARG A 63 -9.72 0.33 5.57
C ARG A 63 -8.29 0.72 5.19
N LYS A 64 -7.43 0.99 6.17
CA LYS A 64 -6.05 1.42 5.94
C LYS A 64 -5.12 0.26 5.61
N VAL A 65 -5.28 -0.90 6.26
CA VAL A 65 -4.50 -2.09 5.88
C VAL A 65 -4.91 -2.58 4.50
N GLU A 66 -6.20 -2.54 4.14
CA GLU A 66 -6.66 -2.82 2.76
C GLU A 66 -5.98 -1.89 1.75
N GLN A 67 -6.05 -0.58 1.98
CA GLN A 67 -5.45 0.43 1.09
C GLN A 67 -3.93 0.23 0.93
N LEU A 68 -3.23 -0.16 2.00
CA LEU A 68 -1.80 -0.45 1.94
C LEU A 68 -1.50 -1.77 1.23
N SER A 69 -2.33 -2.80 1.39
CA SER A 69 -2.22 -4.08 0.68
C SER A 69 -2.47 -3.93 -0.83
N GLU A 70 -3.50 -3.16 -1.22
CA GLU A 70 -3.78 -2.83 -2.62
C GLU A 70 -2.60 -2.09 -3.28
N ALA A 71 -1.90 -1.25 -2.52
CA ALA A 71 -0.69 -0.55 -2.95
C ALA A 71 0.59 -1.40 -2.88
N ALA A 72 0.49 -2.70 -2.58
CA ALA A 72 1.61 -3.62 -2.40
C ALA A 72 2.65 -3.19 -1.34
N LEU A 73 2.23 -2.38 -0.36
CA LEU A 73 3.07 -1.90 0.74
C LEU A 73 3.04 -2.85 1.95
N LEU A 74 2.03 -3.73 2.02
CA LEU A 74 1.92 -4.78 3.03
C LEU A 74 1.80 -6.15 2.36
N GLU A 75 2.30 -7.15 3.07
CA GLU A 75 1.96 -8.56 2.87
C GLU A 75 0.91 -8.98 3.90
N GLU A 76 -0.12 -9.68 3.44
CA GLU A 76 -1.19 -10.24 4.28
C GLU A 76 -1.07 -11.76 4.37
N THR A 77 -1.05 -12.31 5.58
CA THR A 77 -1.03 -13.75 5.84
C THR A 77 -2.19 -14.17 6.74
N LEU A 78 -2.77 -15.33 6.45
CA LEU A 78 -3.81 -15.95 7.28
C LEU A 78 -3.19 -16.81 8.38
N GLN A 79 -3.42 -16.43 9.64
CA GLN A 79 -3.07 -17.28 10.77
C GLN A 79 -4.26 -18.19 11.15
N LEU A 80 -4.07 -19.50 11.03
CA LEU A 80 -5.01 -20.49 11.56
C LEU A 80 -4.75 -20.70 13.05
N ARG A 81 -5.68 -20.26 13.91
CA ARG A 81 -5.66 -20.62 15.32
C ARG A 81 -6.38 -21.96 15.54
N ALA A 82 -5.88 -22.75 16.48
CA ALA A 82 -6.43 -24.07 16.83
C ALA A 82 -7.90 -24.04 17.34
N ASN A 83 -8.43 -22.84 17.63
CA ASN A 83 -9.81 -22.60 18.04
C ASN A 83 -10.75 -22.20 16.89
N GLY A 84 -10.27 -22.23 15.63
CA GLY A 84 -11.09 -21.98 14.44
C GLY A 84 -11.30 -20.51 14.07
N THR A 85 -10.70 -19.56 14.79
CA THR A 85 -10.74 -18.14 14.38
C THR A 85 -9.58 -17.85 13.43
N HIS A 86 -9.88 -17.58 12.16
CA HIS A 86 -8.90 -17.02 11.22
C HIS A 86 -8.66 -15.55 11.57
N THR A 87 -7.40 -15.13 11.66
CA THR A 87 -7.07 -13.71 11.82
C THR A 87 -5.99 -13.35 10.80
N HIS A 88 -6.26 -12.30 10.04
CA HIS A 88 -5.32 -11.73 9.10
C HIS A 88 -4.19 -11.03 9.87
N GLN A 89 -2.96 -11.33 9.50
CA GLN A 89 -1.76 -10.69 10.00
C GLN A 89 -1.08 -9.95 8.85
N TYR A 90 -0.46 -8.83 9.19
CA TYR A 90 0.17 -7.92 8.25
C TYR A 90 1.64 -7.74 8.60
N ARG A 91 2.47 -7.64 7.56
CA ARG A 91 3.89 -7.25 7.63
C ARG A 91 4.16 -6.22 6.55
N SER A 92 5.11 -5.31 6.78
CA SER A 92 5.62 -4.45 5.71
C SER A 92 6.29 -5.31 4.64
N SER A 93 5.90 -5.13 3.37
CA SER A 93 6.55 -5.80 2.22
C SER A 93 7.70 -4.97 1.63
N VAL A 94 7.91 -3.75 2.16
CA VAL A 94 8.84 -2.77 1.60
C VAL A 94 9.69 -2.15 2.70
N GLU A 95 10.93 -1.83 2.38
CA GLU A 95 11.83 -1.06 3.24
C GLU A 95 11.97 0.39 2.77
N SER A 96 11.72 0.63 1.48
CA SER A 96 11.84 1.94 0.86
C SER A 96 10.83 2.15 -0.26
N VAL A 97 10.44 3.41 -0.45
CA VAL A 97 9.62 3.86 -1.58
C VAL A 97 10.36 5.00 -2.26
N THR A 98 10.67 4.83 -3.54
CA THR A 98 11.36 5.83 -4.36
C THR A 98 10.42 6.38 -5.39
N VAL A 99 10.26 7.71 -5.41
CA VAL A 99 9.42 8.43 -6.39
C VAL A 99 10.33 9.11 -7.41
N SER A 100 10.08 8.87 -8.69
CA SER A 100 10.85 9.44 -9.81
C SER A 100 9.93 10.16 -10.79
N LEU A 101 10.43 11.25 -11.37
CA LEU A 101 9.77 11.99 -12.44
C LEU A 101 10.59 11.82 -13.72
N ASN A 102 9.99 11.24 -14.75
CA ASN A 102 10.62 11.01 -16.04
C ASN A 102 9.87 11.78 -17.14
N ASP A 103 10.60 12.47 -18.01
CA ASP A 103 9.99 13.31 -19.06
C ASP A 103 9.05 12.54 -20.01
N ASP A 104 9.40 11.29 -20.35
CA ASP A 104 8.63 10.47 -21.31
C ASP A 104 7.62 9.53 -20.64
N ARG A 105 7.89 9.14 -19.39
CA ARG A 105 7.13 8.11 -18.66
C ARG A 105 6.24 8.66 -17.56
N GLY A 106 6.45 9.92 -17.18
CA GLY A 106 5.69 10.58 -16.12
C GLY A 106 6.20 10.18 -14.74
N LEU A 107 5.26 10.13 -13.79
CA LEU A 107 5.50 9.76 -12.40
C LEU A 107 5.66 8.24 -12.28
N GLU A 108 6.75 7.80 -11.66
CA GLU A 108 7.04 6.40 -11.39
C GLU A 108 7.32 6.20 -9.90
N VAL A 109 6.84 5.07 -9.36
CA VAL A 109 7.13 4.64 -7.99
C VAL A 109 7.82 3.29 -8.03
N ALA A 110 8.93 3.18 -7.33
CA ALA A 110 9.64 1.92 -7.12
C ALA A 110 9.62 1.56 -5.63
N LEU A 111 9.24 0.32 -5.34
CA LEU A 111 9.26 -0.27 -4.01
C LEU A 111 10.54 -1.09 -3.85
N GLY A 112 11.33 -0.81 -2.81
CA GLY A 112 12.54 -1.56 -2.48
C GLY A 112 12.37 -2.31 -1.16
N GLY A 113 12.76 -3.57 -1.10
CA GLY A 113 12.76 -4.39 0.10
C GLY A 113 13.58 -5.67 -0.09
N ASP A 114 13.92 -6.34 1.02
CA ASP A 114 14.64 -7.61 0.98
C ASP A 114 13.66 -8.73 0.60
N ARG A 115 14.02 -9.51 -0.43
CA ARG A 115 13.15 -10.48 -1.09
C ARG A 115 13.40 -11.91 -0.61
#